data_AF-A0AAW3YUQ0-F1
#
_entry.id   AF-A0AAW3YUQ0-F1
#
_cell.length_a   1.000
_cell.length_b   1.000
_cell.length_c   1.000
_cell.angle_alpha   90.00
_cell.angle_beta   90.00
_cell.angle_gamma   90.00
#
_symmetry.space_group_name_H-M   'P 1'
#
loop_
_entity.id
_entity.type
_entity.pdbx_description
1 polymer ?
#
loop_
_entity_poly.entity_id
_entity_poly.type
_entity_poly.pdbx_seq_one_letter_code
_entity_poly.pdbx_strand_id
1 'polypeptide(L)' 'MTISTKIKQLEQELQDVVKKYSGNEEVTVITTNSSENNLQIQVIIAGKNQLDITLNSFSD' A
#
# COMPACT_ATOMS: atom_id res chain seq x y z
N MET A 1 -10.30 -8.72 13.98
CA MET A 1 -9.51 -8.79 12.72
C MET A 1 -8.04 -8.72 13.10
N THR A 2 -7.17 -9.51 12.47
CA THR A 2 -5.72 -9.43 12.72
C THR A 2 -5.11 -8.26 11.97
N ILE A 3 -3.95 -7.77 12.43
CA ILE A 3 -3.21 -6.68 11.77
C ILE A 3 -2.90 -7.02 10.30
N SER A 4 -2.58 -8.29 10.02
CA SER A 4 -2.31 -8.78 8.66
C SER A 4 -3.54 -8.69 7.75
N THR A 5 -4.75 -8.90 8.28
CA THR A 5 -5.98 -8.71 7.50
C THR A 5 -6.19 -7.24 7.16
N LYS A 6 -5.96 -6.33 8.11
CA LYS A 6 -6.09 -4.88 7.88
C LYS A 6 -5.07 -4.36 6.86
N ILE A 7 -3.83 -4.85 6.91
CA ILE A 7 -2.78 -4.47 5.95
C ILE A 7 -3.17 -4.90 4.53
N LYS A 8 -3.67 -6.13 4.35
CA LYS A 8 -4.15 -6.59 3.04
C LYS A 8 -5.35 -5.79 2.52
N GLN A 9 -6.26 -5.38 3.40
CA GLN A 9 -7.36 -4.50 3.03
C GLN A 9 -6.83 -3.14 2.56
N LEU A 10 -5.89 -2.56 3.29
CA LEU A 10 -5.25 -1.29 2.91
C LEU A 10 -4.53 -1.39 1.57
N GLU A 11 -3.80 -2.48 1.28
CA GLU A 11 -3.17 -2.71 -0.02
C GLU A 11 -4.20 -2.71 -1.16
N GLN A 12 -5.33 -3.39 -0.96
CA GLN A 12 -6.40 -3.47 -1.95
C GLN A 12 -7.08 -2.11 -2.17
N GLU A 13 -7.39 -1.38 -1.09
CA GLU A 13 -8.00 -0.06 -1.15
C GLU A 13 -7.07 0.94 -1.86
N LEU A 14 -5.77 0.92 -1.54
CA LEU A 14 -4.76 1.73 -2.22
C LEU A 14 -4.69 1.36 -3.71
N GLN A 15 -4.70 0.07 -4.04
CA GLN A 15 -4.66 -0.36 -5.43
C GLN A 15 -5.90 0.13 -6.20
N ASP A 16 -7.08 0.04 -5.62
CA ASP A 16 -8.33 0.49 -6.25
C ASP A 16 -8.37 2.01 -6.42
N VAL A 17 -7.93 2.77 -5.43
CA VAL A 17 -7.82 4.24 -5.53
C VAL A 17 -6.83 4.61 -6.62
N VAL A 18 -5.64 4.04 -6.61
CA VAL A 18 -4.58 4.38 -7.57
C VAL A 18 -4.99 4.00 -8.99
N LYS A 19 -5.61 2.83 -9.20
CA LYS A 19 -6.15 2.40 -10.50
C LYS A 19 -7.18 3.38 -11.07
N LYS A 20 -8.01 4.02 -10.23
CA LYS A 20 -8.99 5.01 -10.69
C LYS A 20 -8.32 6.25 -11.30
N TYR A 21 -7.13 6.61 -10.83
CA TYR A 21 -6.41 7.81 -11.26
C TYR A 21 -5.29 7.54 -12.27
N SER A 22 -4.87 6.29 -12.46
CA SER A 22 -3.72 5.91 -13.30
C SER A 22 -4.06 5.61 -14.76
N GLY A 23 -5.27 5.91 -15.24
CA GLY A 23 -5.57 5.91 -16.68
C GLY A 23 -5.25 4.62 -17.45
N ASN A 24 -5.52 3.45 -16.86
CA ASN A 24 -5.20 2.10 -17.35
C ASN A 24 -3.73 1.64 -17.25
N GLU A 25 -2.87 2.42 -16.60
CA GLU A 25 -1.52 1.95 -16.28
C GLU A 25 -1.55 0.76 -15.31
N GLU A 26 -0.57 -0.14 -15.43
CA GLU A 26 -0.40 -1.24 -14.48
C GLU A 26 -0.08 -0.69 -13.10
N VAL A 27 -0.88 -1.06 -12.10
CA VAL A 27 -0.73 -0.61 -10.72
C VAL A 27 -0.44 -1.81 -9.82
N THR A 28 0.69 -1.74 -9.14
CA THR A 28 1.13 -2.72 -8.16
C THR A 28 1.30 -2.03 -6.81
N VAL A 29 0.66 -2.56 -5.78
CA VAL A 29 0.84 -2.12 -4.39
C VAL A 29 1.49 -3.26 -3.63
N ILE A 30 2.60 -2.98 -2.95
CA ILE A 30 3.34 -3.98 -2.17
C ILE A 30 3.67 -3.45 -0.77
N THR A 31 3.43 -4.25 0.25
CA THR A 31 4.03 -4.03 1.56
C THR A 31 5.50 -4.47 1.53
N THR A 32 6.41 -3.53 1.80
CA THR A 32 7.86 -3.78 1.84
C THR A 32 8.39 -3.95 3.26
N ASN A 33 7.69 -3.41 4.26
CA ASN A 33 7.95 -3.66 5.67
C ASN A 33 6.62 -3.72 6.42
N SER A 34 6.41 -4.74 7.25
CA SER A 34 5.28 -4.80 8.19
C SER A 34 5.77 -5.30 9.54
N SER A 35 6.24 -4.36 10.34
CA SER A 35 6.65 -4.55 11.73
C SER A 35 5.60 -3.92 12.65
N GLU A 36 5.63 -4.28 13.94
CA GLU A 36 4.67 -3.83 14.94
C GLU A 36 4.48 -2.29 14.99
N ASN A 37 5.54 -1.54 14.67
CA ASN A 37 5.54 -0.06 14.70
C ASN A 37 5.80 0.61 13.34
N ASN A 38 5.96 -0.18 12.27
CA ASN A 38 6.38 0.33 10.97
C ASN A 38 5.69 -0.46 9.87
N LEU A 39 4.84 0.21 9.10
CA LEU A 39 4.31 -0.33 7.85
C LEU A 39 4.85 0.54 6.71
N GLN A 40 5.53 -0.10 5.78
CA GLN A 40 6.01 0.51 4.56
C GLN A 40 5.27 -0.13 3.38
N ILE A 41 4.58 0.70 2.61
CA ILE A 41 3.86 0.31 1.41
C ILE A 41 4.44 1.09 0.23
N GLN A 42 4.75 0.40 -0.86
CA GLN A 42 5.14 0.98 -2.13
C GLN A 42 4.02 0.83 -3.16
N VAL A 43 3.77 1.91 -3.89
CA VAL A 43 2.87 1.94 -5.05
C VAL A 43 3.71 2.19 -6.30
N ILE A 44 3.60 1.26 -7.24
CA ILE A 44 4.30 1.25 -8.51
C ILE A 44 3.24 1.43 -9.60
N ILE A 45 3.40 2.45 -10.44
CA ILE A 45 2.53 2.70 -11.59
C ILE A 45 3.39 2.62 -12.86
N ALA A 46 2.98 1.79 -13.83
CA ALA A 46 3.70 1.56 -15.08
C ALA A 46 5.19 1.23 -14.88
N GLY A 47 5.51 0.43 -13.84
CA GLY A 47 6.88 0.05 -13.51
C GLY A 47 7.74 1.17 -12.91
N LYS A 48 7.17 2.32 -12.58
CA LYS A 48 7.85 3.43 -11.89
C LYS A 48 7.41 3.47 -10.43
N ASN A 49 8.37 3.44 -9.51
CA ASN A 49 8.10 3.68 -8.08
C ASN A 49 7.61 5.13 -7.95
N GLN A 50 6.32 5.29 -7.68
CA GLN A 50 5.67 6.60 -7.71
C GLN A 50 5.27 7.08 -6.32
N LEU A 51 5.06 6.17 -5.37
CA LEU A 51 4.70 6.54 -4.01
C LEU A 51 5.25 5.54 -2.98
N ASP A 52 5.97 6.06 -2.00
CA ASP A 52 6.39 5.34 -0.79
C ASP A 52 5.60 5.88 0.41
N ILE A 53 4.77 5.02 1.01
CA ILE A 53 3.97 5.34 2.19
C ILE A 53 4.64 4.66 3.38
N THR A 54 5.15 5.45 4.32
CA THR A 54 5.65 4.94 5.62
C THR A 54 4.69 5.38 6.73
N LEU A 55 4.05 4.41 7.37
CA LEU A 55 3.20 4.60 8.53
C LEU A 55 3.99 4.19 9.76
N ASN A 56 4.35 5.18 10.56
CA ASN A 56 4.97 4.99 11.87
C ASN A 56 3.87 5.14 12.93
N SER A 57 3.72 4.13 13.78
CA SER A 57 2.68 3.96 14.82
C SER A 57 1.30 3.53 14.31
N PHE A 58 0.90 2.31 14.69
CA PHE A 58 -0.48 1.86 14.76
C PHE A 58 -0.87 1.89 16.24
N SER A 59 -1.52 2.97 16.69
CA SER A 59 -2.16 2.96 18.00
C SER A 59 -3.49 2.19 17.91
N ASP A 60 -3.80 1.40 18.94
CA ASP A 60 -5.04 0.63 19.09
C ASP A 60 -6.31 1.46 18.85
#